data_AF-A0A1R3JJ85-F1
#
_entry.id   AF-A0A1R3JJ85-F1
#
_cell.length_a   1.000
_cell.length_b   1.000
_cell.length_c   1.000
_cell.angle_alpha   90.00
_cell.angle_beta   90.00
_cell.angle_gamma   90.00
#
_symmetry.space_group_name_H-M   'P 1'
#
loop_
_entity.id
_entity.type
_entity.pdbx_description
1 polymer ?
#
loop_
_entity_poly.entity_id
_entity_poly.type
_entity_poly.pdbx_seq_one_letter_code
_entity_poly.pdbx_strand_id
1 'polypeptide(L)' 'MWRQKKLRQTCADHNIHVSAYSPLGGPGNAWGSTVVVENPIIKSIALKHKATPAQETMFFILHYLRQFARMSP' A
#
# COMPACT_ATOMS: atom_id res chain seq x y z
N MET A 1 6.55 -7.15 7.94
CA MET A 1 7.32 -6.62 6.80
C MET A 1 6.39 -6.03 5.71
N TRP A 2 5.45 -5.12 6.04
CA TRP A 2 4.39 -4.69 5.09
C TRP A 2 4.73 -3.44 4.26
N ARG A 3 5.55 -2.53 4.82
CA ARG A 3 5.93 -1.27 4.16
C ARG A 3 7.13 -1.36 3.23
N GLN A 4 7.77 -2.49 2.98
CA GLN A 4 8.89 -2.61 2.02
C GLN A 4 9.91 -1.43 2.00
N LYS A 5 10.29 -0.87 3.17
CA LYS A 5 11.05 0.40 3.25
C LYS A 5 12.44 0.27 2.59
N LYS A 6 13.16 -0.80 2.91
CA LYS A 6 14.50 -1.07 2.35
C LYS A 6 14.44 -1.21 0.82
N LEU A 7 13.50 -2.01 0.31
CA LEU A 7 13.32 -2.19 -1.14
C LEU A 7 13.01 -0.87 -1.82
N ARG A 8 12.07 -0.06 -1.29
CA ARG A 8 11.76 1.25 -1.88
C ARG A 8 12.95 2.20 -1.87
N GLN A 9 13.76 2.20 -0.81
CA GLN A 9 14.97 3.02 -0.74
C GLN A 9 15.96 2.59 -1.82
N THR A 10 16.28 1.29 -1.89
CA THR A 10 17.16 0.76 -2.94
C THR A 10 16.61 1.07 -4.34
N CYS A 11 15.33 0.84 -4.61
CA CYS A 11 14.77 1.16 -5.91
C CYS A 11 14.84 2.66 -6.23
N ALA A 12 14.62 3.54 -5.25
CA ALA A 12 14.75 4.98 -5.43
C ALA A 12 16.21 5.39 -5.76
N ASP A 13 17.18 4.85 -5.02
CA ASP A 13 18.61 5.13 -5.25
C ASP A 13 19.08 4.71 -6.66
N HIS A 14 18.39 3.74 -7.26
CA HIS A 14 18.68 3.21 -8.59
C HIS A 14 17.70 3.70 -9.69
N ASN A 15 16.82 4.66 -9.42
CA ASN A 15 15.78 5.15 -10.35
C ASN A 15 14.85 4.05 -10.90
N ILE A 16 14.54 3.04 -10.08
CA ILE A 16 13.66 1.92 -10.40
C ILE A 16 12.24 2.22 -9.90
N HIS A 17 11.26 2.15 -10.80
CA HIS A 17 9.85 2.28 -10.46
C HIS A 17 9.36 1.07 -9.64
N VAL A 18 8.61 1.33 -8.57
CA VAL A 18 7.99 0.29 -7.74
C VAL A 18 6.48 0.29 -7.93
N SER A 19 5.93 -0.83 -8.39
CA SER A 19 4.50 -1.10 -8.43
C SER A 19 4.12 -2.12 -7.36
N ALA A 20 3.03 -1.90 -6.63
CA ALA A 20 2.57 -2.81 -5.58
C ALA A 20 1.67 -3.91 -6.16
N TYR A 21 2.07 -5.17 -6.02
CA TYR A 21 1.25 -6.33 -6.32
C TYR A 21 0.45 -6.78 -5.09
N SER A 22 -0.78 -7.27 -5.31
CA SER A 22 -1.71 -7.71 -4.26
C SER A 22 -1.87 -6.71 -3.09
N PRO A 23 -2.16 -5.42 -3.37
CA PRO A 23 -2.20 -4.36 -2.35
C PRO A 23 -3.21 -4.62 -1.21
N LEU A 24 -4.25 -5.43 -1.48
CA LEU A 24 -5.30 -5.78 -0.52
C LEU A 24 -5.07 -7.13 0.19
N GLY A 25 -3.96 -7.82 -0.08
CA GLY A 25 -3.67 -9.16 0.47
C GLY A 25 -4.22 -10.34 -0.34
N GLY A 26 -4.76 -10.08 -1.54
CA GLY A 26 -5.33 -11.11 -2.43
C GLY A 26 -6.62 -11.81 -1.96
N PRO A 27 -7.63 -11.12 -1.36
CA PRO A 27 -8.89 -11.76 -0.96
C PRO A 27 -9.51 -12.62 -2.07
N GLY A 28 -9.98 -13.81 -1.73
CA GLY A 28 -10.59 -14.76 -2.68
C GLY A 28 -9.62 -15.74 -3.36
N ASN A 29 -8.30 -15.59 -3.17
CA ASN A 29 -7.31 -16.55 -3.66
C ASN A 29 -6.92 -17.56 -2.57
N ALA A 30 -6.51 -18.77 -2.97
CA ALA A 30 -6.07 -19.83 -2.04
C ALA A 30 -4.85 -19.43 -1.18
N TRP A 31 -4.00 -18.53 -1.69
CA TRP A 31 -2.83 -17.99 -1.01
C TRP A 31 -3.09 -16.62 -0.36
N GLY A 32 -4.31 -16.10 -0.50
CA GLY A 32 -4.68 -14.74 -0.09
C GLY A 32 -5.19 -14.67 1.35
N SER A 33 -5.28 -13.43 1.85
CA SER A 33 -5.82 -13.13 3.18
C SER A 33 -6.62 -11.83 3.17
N THR A 34 -7.61 -11.75 4.05
CA THR A 34 -8.42 -10.54 4.29
C THR A 34 -7.85 -9.65 5.40
N VAL A 35 -6.72 -10.02 6.03
CA VAL A 35 -6.15 -9.30 7.19
C VAL A 35 -5.90 -7.82 6.93
N VAL A 36 -5.59 -7.43 5.68
CA VAL A 36 -5.38 -6.02 5.32
C VAL A 36 -6.69 -5.24 5.37
N VAL A 37 -7.73 -5.70 4.68
CA VAL A 37 -9.03 -5.00 4.61
C VAL A 37 -9.82 -5.10 5.92
N GLU A 38 -9.57 -6.15 6.71
CA GLU A 38 -10.20 -6.38 8.02
C GLU A 38 -9.51 -5.62 9.17
N ASN A 39 -8.40 -4.93 8.89
CA ASN A 39 -7.67 -4.21 9.92
C ASN A 39 -8.54 -3.11 10.57
N PRO A 40 -8.66 -3.07 11.91
CA PRO A 40 -9.56 -2.14 12.59
C PRO A 40 -9.16 -0.66 12.41
N ILE A 41 -7.87 -0.38 12.23
CA ILE A 41 -7.37 0.97 11.97
C ILE A 41 -7.76 1.40 10.54
N ILE A 42 -7.64 0.50 9.56
CA ILE A 42 -8.04 0.80 8.19
C ILE A 42 -9.55 1.03 8.12
N LYS A 43 -10.35 0.19 8.81
CA LYS A 43 -11.81 0.36 8.89
C LYS A 43 -12.23 1.66 9.56
N SER A 44 -11.58 2.07 10.65
CA SER A 44 -11.92 3.31 11.35
C SER A 44 -11.60 4.56 10.52
N ILE A 45 -10.48 4.55 9.80
CA ILE A 45 -10.12 5.64 8.86
C ILE A 45 -11.10 5.68 7.69
N ALA A 46 -11.41 4.51 7.10
CA ALA A 46 -12.36 4.40 6.00
C ALA A 46 -13.75 4.96 6.37
N LEU A 47 -14.23 4.61 7.57
CA LEU A 47 -15.49 5.14 8.10
C LEU A 47 -15.45 6.67 8.23
N LYS A 48 -14.36 7.22 8.78
CA LYS A 48 -14.18 8.67 8.93
C LYS A 48 -14.20 9.40 7.58
N HIS A 49 -13.65 8.78 6.54
CA HIS A 49 -13.59 9.36 5.19
C HIS A 49 -14.80 9.01 4.31
N LYS A 50 -15.79 8.26 4.81
CA LYS A 50 -16.90 7.72 4.00
C LYS A 50 -16.40 6.92 2.78
N ALA A 51 -15.33 6.17 2.97
CA ALA A 51 -14.67 5.35 1.96
C ALA A 51 -14.72 3.87 2.37
N THR A 52 -14.32 2.99 1.44
CA THR A 52 -14.13 1.57 1.71
C THR A 52 -12.72 1.29 2.26
N PRO A 53 -12.54 0.22 3.06
CA PRO A 53 -11.20 -0.21 3.49
C PRO A 53 -10.23 -0.44 2.31
N ALA A 54 -10.73 -0.89 1.17
CA ALA A 54 -9.95 -1.07 -0.05
C ALA A 54 -9.46 0.27 -0.63
N GLN A 55 -10.32 1.29 -0.68
CA GLN A 55 -9.96 2.63 -1.14
C GLN A 55 -8.89 3.26 -0.23
N GLU A 56 -9.05 3.17 1.09
CA GLU A 56 -8.04 3.67 2.03
C GLU A 56 -6.70 2.94 1.85
N THR A 57 -6.73 1.60 1.76
CA THR A 57 -5.51 0.81 1.53
C THR A 57 -4.80 1.22 0.24
N MET A 58 -5.55 1.41 -0.84
CA MET A 58 -4.99 1.87 -2.13
C MET A 58 -4.41 3.28 -2.01
N PHE A 59 -5.10 4.19 -1.32
CA PHE A 59 -4.62 5.55 -1.09
C PHE A 59 -3.30 5.56 -0.33
N PHE A 60 -3.19 4.79 0.75
CA PHE A 60 -1.94 4.65 1.50
C PHE A 60 -0.80 4.15 0.61
N ILE A 61 -1.02 3.12 -0.20
CA ILE A 61 0.00 2.56 -1.09
C ILE A 61 0.46 3.58 -2.12
N LEU A 62 -0.48 4.27 -2.78
CA LEU A 62 -0.15 5.33 -3.73
C LEU A 62 0.64 6.46 -3.09
N HIS A 63 0.26 6.88 -1.88
CA HIS A 63 0.99 7.90 -1.15
C HIS A 63 2.44 7.49 -0.88
N TYR A 64 2.68 6.27 -0.38
CA TYR A 64 4.03 5.78 -0.11
C TYR A 64 4.90 5.57 -1.37
N LEU A 65 4.30 5.21 -2.50
CA LEU A 65 5.04 5.01 -3.75
C LEU A 65 5.33 6.34 -4.47
N ARG A 66 4.44 7.34 -4.36
CA ARG A 66 4.63 8.66 -4.98
C ARG A 66 5.71 9.52 -4.32
N GLN A 67 5.95 9.34 -3.02
CA GLN A 67 6.95 10.13 -2.29
C GLN A 67 8.38 9.96 -2.86
N PHE A 68 8.67 8.87 -3.57
CA PHE A 68 10.00 8.61 -4.12
C PHE A 68 10.21 9.13 -5.56
N ALA A 69 9.14 9.39 -6.32
CA ALA A 69 9.24 9.93 -7.68
C ALA A 69 9.55 11.44 -7.72
N ARG A 70 9.47 12.14 -6.58
CA ARG A 70 9.78 13.58 -6.46
C ARG A 70 11.14 13.88 -5.82
N MET A 71 11.94 12.85 -5.52
CA MET A 71 13.27 12.99 -4.88
C MET A 71 14.43 12.66 -5.82
N SER A 72 14.16 12.33 -7.08
CA SER A 72 15.17 12.32 -8.15
C SER A 72 15.39 13.76 -8.63
N PRO A 73 16.64 14.28 -8.57
CA PRO A 73 16.97 15.64 -9.02
C PRO A 73 16.70 15.86 -10.51
#